data_AF-A0A9D7LGR8-F1
#
_entry.id   AF-A0A9D7LGR8-F1
#
_cell.length_a   1.000
_cell.length_b   1.000
_cell.length_c   1.000
_cell.angle_alpha   90.00
_cell.angle_beta   90.00
_cell.angle_gamma   90.00
#
_symmetry.space_group_name_H-M   'P 1'
#
loop_
_entity.id
_entity.type
_entity.pdbx_description
1 polymer ?
#
loop_
_entity_poly.entity_id
_entity_poly.type
_entity_poly.pdbx_seq_one_letter_code
_entity_poly.pdbx_strand_id
1 'polypeptide(L)'
;MKPSEFKWQRLVRAARRATDARDEAAPYGFATRVAAQALAARESSNPLMERLAWRALGVACLVAVLGVAANYSLLQNGNAEVEGFFTPDDPAAIVLEVS
;
A
#
# COMPACT_ATOMS: atom_id res chain seq x y z
N MET A 1 0.98 6.39 -43.07
CA MET A 1 1.25 7.43 -42.04
C MET A 1 0.01 8.29 -41.89
N LYS A 2 -0.37 8.66 -40.66
CA LYS A 2 -1.58 9.45 -40.39
C LYS A 2 -1.34 10.93 -40.79
N PRO A 3 -2.35 11.64 -41.33
CA PRO A 3 -2.20 13.04 -41.76
C PRO A 3 -1.88 14.02 -40.61
N SER A 4 -2.22 13.67 -39.37
CA SER A 4 -1.82 14.41 -38.16
C SER A 4 -0.31 14.38 -37.93
N GLU A 5 0.33 13.23 -38.19
CA GLU A 5 1.77 13.02 -38.06
C GLU A 5 2.56 13.95 -38.99
N PHE A 6 2.08 14.13 -40.22
CA PHE A 6 2.72 14.97 -41.22
C PHE A 6 2.66 16.45 -40.85
N LYS A 7 1.50 16.92 -40.36
CA LYS A 7 1.35 18.30 -39.85
C LYS A 7 2.26 18.54 -38.65
N TRP A 8 2.31 17.59 -37.72
CA TRP A 8 3.20 17.64 -36.55
C TRP A 8 4.68 17.73 -36.96
N GLN A 9 5.15 16.83 -37.81
CA GLN A 9 6.55 16.83 -38.27
C GLN A 9 6.93 18.12 -39.01
N ARG A 10 5.99 18.68 -39.79
CA ARG A 10 6.20 19.96 -40.48
C ARG A 10 6.34 21.12 -39.49
N LEU A 11 5.50 21.16 -38.45
CA LEU A 11 5.59 22.15 -37.37
C LEU A 11 6.90 22.00 -36.58
N VAL A 12 7.31 20.77 -36.26
CA VAL A 12 8.57 20.49 -35.57
C VAL A 12 9.78 20.94 -36.40
N ARG A 13 9.79 20.67 -37.71
CA ARG A 13 10.85 21.17 -38.62
C ARG A 13 10.87 22.68 -38.71
N ALA A 14 9.71 23.34 -38.73
CA ALA A 14 9.63 24.80 -38.76
C ALA A 14 10.16 25.41 -37.44
N ALA A 15 9.77 24.84 -36.30
CA ALA A 15 10.24 25.28 -34.98
C ALA A 15 11.75 25.13 -34.83
N ARG A 16 12.35 24.03 -35.32
CA ARG A 16 13.82 23.83 -35.28
C ARG A 16 14.61 24.76 -36.19
N ARG A 17 13.98 25.30 -37.23
CA ARG A 17 14.61 26.22 -38.18
C ARG A 17 14.47 27.69 -37.77
N ALA A 18 13.63 27.99 -36.80
CA ALA A 18 13.58 29.32 -36.23
C ALA A 18 14.90 29.58 -35.50
N THR A 19 15.64 30.60 -35.95
CA THR A 19 16.77 31.15 -35.20
C THR A 19 16.29 31.47 -33.80
N ASP A 20 16.97 30.92 -32.79
CA ASP A 20 16.67 31.24 -31.41
C ASP A 20 17.19 32.65 -31.12
N ALA A 21 16.33 33.65 -31.37
CA ALA A 21 16.60 35.05 -31.08
C ALA A 21 16.20 35.43 -29.65
N ARG A 22 15.97 34.44 -28.78
CA ARG A 22 15.64 34.67 -27.39
C ARG A 22 16.91 35.00 -26.64
N ASP A 23 16.83 36.04 -25.83
CA ASP A 23 17.86 36.38 -24.86
C ASP A 23 18.11 35.14 -23.97
N GLU A 24 19.29 34.52 -24.09
CA GLU A 24 19.67 33.30 -23.35
C GLU A 24 19.81 33.58 -21.85
N ALA A 25 19.86 34.86 -21.46
CA ALA A 25 19.81 35.27 -20.09
C ALA A 25 18.43 34.97 -19.49
N ALA A 26 18.35 33.88 -18.72
CA ALA A 26 17.19 33.62 -17.89
C ALA A 26 16.88 34.86 -17.04
N PRO A 27 15.61 35.31 -16.97
CA PRO A 27 15.24 36.47 -16.19
C PRO A 27 15.75 36.35 -14.75
N TYR A 28 16.20 37.46 -14.18
CA TYR A 28 16.71 37.47 -12.80
C TYR A 28 15.69 36.82 -11.84
N GLY A 29 16.13 35.84 -11.07
CA GLY A 29 15.28 35.07 -10.17
C GLY A 29 14.51 33.90 -10.80
N PHE A 30 14.73 33.56 -12.07
CA PHE A 30 14.16 32.38 -12.72
C PHE A 30 14.55 31.08 -11.98
N ALA A 31 15.84 30.90 -11.69
CA ALA A 31 16.31 29.74 -10.94
C ALA A 31 15.64 29.65 -9.57
N THR A 32 15.44 30.78 -8.90
CA THR A 32 14.77 30.87 -7.60
C THR A 32 13.29 30.50 -7.70
N ARG A 33 12.59 30.95 -8.74
CA ARG A 33 11.18 30.59 -8.99
C ARG A 33 11.02 29.11 -9.35
N VAL A 34 11.94 28.56 -10.15
CA VAL A 34 11.97 27.11 -10.46
C VAL A 34 12.25 26.28 -9.21
N ALA A 35 13.22 26.68 -8.40
CA ALA A 35 13.52 26.01 -7.13
C ALA A 35 12.35 26.08 -6.15
N ALA A 36 11.69 27.24 -6.03
CA ALA A 36 10.52 27.42 -5.20
C ALA A 36 9.34 26.55 -5.69
N GLN A 37 9.11 26.46 -7.00
CA GLN A 37 8.04 25.65 -7.56
C GLN A 37 8.31 24.15 -7.42
N ALA A 38 9.56 23.71 -7.60
CA ALA A 38 9.96 22.33 -7.33
C ALA A 38 9.81 21.97 -5.84
N LEU A 39 10.13 22.90 -4.93
CA LEU A 39 9.99 22.68 -3.50
C LEU A 39 8.52 22.62 -3.07
N ALA A 40 7.67 23.51 -3.60
CA ALA A 40 6.22 23.47 -3.38
C ALA A 40 5.56 22.20 -3.94
N ALA A 41 6.04 21.69 -5.08
CA ALA A 41 5.57 20.41 -5.64
C ALA A 41 5.99 19.19 -4.81
N ARG A 42 7.09 19.29 -4.04
CA ARG A 42 7.49 18.25 -3.08
C ARG A 42 6.61 18.24 -1.83
N GLU A 43 6.03 19.39 -1.50
CA GLU A 43 5.16 19.57 -0.33
C GLU A 43 3.69 19.22 -0.62
N SER A 44 3.29 19.13 -1.90
CA SER A 44 2.05 18.45 -2.26
C SER A 44 2.21 16.95 -2.00
N SER A 45 1.94 16.52 -0.76
CA SER A 45 1.83 15.12 -0.40
C SER A 45 0.84 14.48 -1.37
N ASN A 46 1.28 13.45 -2.08
CA ASN A 46 0.44 12.78 -3.06
C ASN A 46 -0.74 12.14 -2.29
N PRO A 47 -1.97 12.67 -2.39
CA PRO A 47 -3.09 12.26 -1.54
C PRO A 47 -3.47 10.79 -1.76
N LEU A 48 -3.02 10.20 -2.87
CA LEU A 48 -3.18 8.78 -3.17
C LEU A 48 -2.31 7.90 -2.26
N MET A 49 -1.10 8.35 -1.92
CA MET A 49 -0.15 7.58 -1.13
C MET A 49 -0.53 7.58 0.35
N GLU A 50 -1.03 8.71 0.86
CA GLU A 50 -1.63 8.78 2.20
C GLU A 50 -2.82 7.85 2.32
N ARG A 51 -3.77 7.92 1.38
CA ARG A 51 -4.95 7.03 1.38
C ARG A 51 -4.56 5.56 1.25
N LEU A 52 -3.53 5.26 0.45
CA LEU A 52 -3.00 3.89 0.32
C LEU A 52 -2.40 3.41 1.63
N ALA A 53 -1.60 4.24 2.31
CA ALA A 53 -0.98 3.91 3.58
C ALA A 53 -2.03 3.61 4.67
N TRP A 54 -3.09 4.43 4.76
CA TRP A 54 -4.19 4.19 5.69
C TRP A 54 -4.96 2.89 5.39
N ARG A 55 -5.20 2.59 4.10
CA ARG A 55 -5.83 1.32 3.69
C ARG A 55 -4.95 0.12 4.00
N ALA A 56 -3.66 0.21 3.71
CA ALA A 56 -2.69 -0.86 3.98
C ALA A 56 -2.57 -1.12 5.49
N LEU A 57 -2.54 -0.07 6.31
CA LEU A 57 -2.53 -0.18 7.77
C LEU A 57 -3.79 -0.88 8.29
N GLY A 58 -4.97 -0.52 7.76
CA GLY A 58 -6.23 -1.17 8.11
C GLY A 58 -6.25 -2.66 7.76
N VAL A 59 -5.78 -3.01 6.56
CA VAL A 59 -5.67 -4.42 6.12
C VAL A 59 -4.70 -5.20 7.00
N ALA A 60 -3.53 -4.63 7.31
CA ALA A 60 -2.56 -5.27 8.20
C ALA A 60 -3.13 -5.54 9.60
N CYS A 61 -3.88 -4.58 10.16
CA CYS A 61 -4.57 -4.74 11.43
C CYS A 61 -5.60 -5.88 11.38
N LEU A 62 -6.43 -5.94 10.34
CA LEU A 62 -7.41 -7.02 10.18
C LEU A 62 -6.74 -8.39 10.06
N VAL A 63 -5.66 -8.49 9.27
CA VAL A 63 -4.89 -9.74 9.11
C VAL A 63 -4.27 -10.16 10.45
N ALA A 64 -3.73 -9.23 11.23
CA ALA A 64 -3.18 -9.53 12.55
C ALA A 64 -4.25 -10.05 13.51
N VAL A 65 -5.44 -9.41 13.56
CA VAL A 65 -6.56 -9.86 14.40
C VAL A 65 -7.04 -11.25 13.97
N LEU A 66 -7.16 -11.50 12.67
CA LEU A 66 -7.53 -12.81 12.14
C LEU A 66 -6.50 -13.89 12.49
N GLY A 67 -5.20 -13.56 12.40
CA GLY A 67 -4.12 -14.47 12.78
C GLY A 67 -4.18 -14.83 14.27
N VAL A 68 -4.41 -13.84 15.14
CA VAL A 68 -4.59 -14.07 16.57
C VAL A 68 -5.83 -14.92 16.83
N ALA A 69 -6.98 -14.59 16.23
CA ALA A 69 -8.21 -15.35 16.40
C ALA A 69 -8.08 -16.80 15.93
N ALA A 70 -7.42 -17.04 14.78
CA ALA A 70 -7.13 -18.37 14.28
C ALA A 70 -6.18 -19.15 15.20
N ASN A 71 -5.17 -18.49 15.78
CA ASN A 71 -4.31 -19.13 16.76
C ASN A 71 -5.10 -19.52 18.02
N TYR A 72 -5.95 -18.63 18.54
CA TYR A 72 -6.79 -18.95 19.69
C TYR A 72 -7.79 -20.08 19.42
N SER A 73 -8.41 -20.13 18.23
CA SER A 73 -9.33 -21.22 17.87
C SER A 73 -8.59 -22.56 17.74
N LEU A 74 -7.37 -22.57 17.19
CA LEU A 74 -6.54 -23.78 17.14
C LEU A 74 -6.16 -24.26 18.55
N LEU A 75 -5.75 -23.37 19.45
CA LEU A 75 -5.47 -23.74 20.85
C LEU A 75 -6.73 -24.25 21.56
N GLN A 76 -7.87 -23.59 21.38
CA GLN A 76 -9.12 -23.99 22.02
C GLN A 76 -9.60 -25.36 21.52
N ASN A 77 -9.52 -25.61 20.22
CA ASN A 77 -9.90 -26.90 19.64
C ASN A 77 -8.93 -28.02 20.05
N GLY A 78 -7.62 -27.75 20.05
CA GLY A 78 -6.62 -28.71 20.53
C GLY A 78 -6.78 -29.03 22.03
N ASN A 79 -7.11 -28.02 22.85
CA ASN A 79 -7.42 -28.23 24.26
C ASN A 79 -8.73 -28.99 24.47
N ALA A 80 -9.76 -28.78 23.65
CA ALA A 80 -11.01 -29.53 23.73
C ALA A 80 -10.84 -31.01 23.36
N GLU A 81 -9.99 -31.33 22.37
CA GLU A 81 -9.62 -32.71 22.05
C GLU A 81 -8.82 -33.37 23.18
N VAL A 82 -7.91 -32.62 23.80
CA VAL A 82 -7.11 -33.08 24.95
C VAL A 82 -7.99 -33.26 26.19
N GLU A 83 -8.90 -32.35 26.49
CA GLU A 83 -9.82 -32.44 27.62
C GLU A 83 -10.79 -33.63 27.46
N GLY A 84 -11.24 -33.94 26.23
CA GLY A 84 -12.01 -35.16 25.94
C GLY A 84 -11.20 -36.47 26.07
N PHE A 85 -9.87 -36.41 25.94
CA PHE A 85 -8.97 -37.53 26.20
C PHE A 85 -8.62 -37.68 27.68
N PHE A 86 -8.58 -36.59 28.44
CA PHE A 86 -8.25 -36.54 29.86
C PHE A 86 -9.46 -36.50 30.79
N THR A 87 -10.71 -36.37 30.30
CA THR A 87 -11.92 -36.68 31.08
C THR A 87 -11.88 -38.16 31.42
N PRO A 88 -11.51 -38.53 32.65
CA PRO A 88 -11.57 -39.91 33.05
C PRO A 88 -13.05 -40.22 33.14
N ASP A 89 -13.50 -41.22 32.38
CA ASP A 89 -14.75 -41.91 32.67
C ASP A 89 -14.73 -42.20 34.18
N ASP A 90 -15.74 -41.69 34.87
CA ASP A 90 -15.79 -41.50 36.32
C ASP A 90 -15.07 -42.62 37.11
N PRO A 91 -13.87 -42.39 37.67
CA PRO A 91 -13.12 -43.45 38.33
C PRO A 91 -13.79 -43.87 39.66
N ALA A 92 -14.74 -43.07 40.17
CA ALA A 92 -15.51 -43.41 41.36
C ALA A 92 -16.61 -44.44 41.06
N ALA A 93 -17.11 -44.50 39.82
CA ALA A 93 -18.09 -45.50 39.41
C ALA A 93 -17.49 -46.93 39.37
N ILE A 94 -16.23 -47.06 38.98
CA ILE A 94 -15.53 -48.36 38.88
C ILE A 94 -15.30 -48.99 40.27
N VAL A 95 -15.12 -48.19 41.32
CA VAL A 95 -14.86 -48.71 42.67
C VAL A 95 -16.14 -49.18 43.37
N LEU A 96 -17.31 -48.68 42.96
CA LEU A 96 -18.61 -49.05 43.54
C LEU A 96 -19.26 -50.29 42.88
N GLU A 97 -18.73 -50.77 41.75
CA GLU A 97 -19.21 -51.99 41.08
C GLU A 97 -18.47 -53.27 41.55
N VAL A 98 -17.39 -53.12 42.34
CA VAL A 98 -16.54 -54.22 42.86
C VAL A 98 -16.71 -54.38 44.39
N SER A 99 -17.89 -54.06 44.95
CA SER A 99 -18.27 -54.40 46.34
C SER A 99 -19.71 -54.83 46.40
#